data_AF-A0A1E5SY03-F1
#
_entry.id   AF-A0A1E5SY03-F1
#
_cell.length_a   1.000
_cell.length_b   1.000
_cell.length_c   1.000
_cell.angle_alpha   90.00
_cell.angle_beta   90.00
_cell.angle_gamma   90.00
#
_symmetry.space_group_name_H-M   'P 1'
#
loop_
_entity.id
_entity.type
_entity.pdbx_description
1 polymer ?
#
loop_
_entity_poly.entity_id
_entity_poly.type
_entity_poly.pdbx_seq_one_letter_code
_entity_poly.pdbx_strand_id
1 'polypeptide(L)'
;MKNADTLKPSLRKRQKRRDKRMHEELIECYRVGGRWQGNKRKGYDKSHANNPDNYRKKEGIKLRSGGTKCQTDNLQPLLRFLAKNEGKFWNKVYQQLCQRMDKNSVLGQHVFDHISDFVHTKVSIENGKILSVGKWGGQNELTSFWHPVFYVHPKSGQLLKVKNKRIII
;
A
#
# COMPACT_ATOMS: atom_id res chain seq x y z
N MET A 1 10.09 -8.58 0.33
CA MET A 1 9.10 -8.59 -0.78
C MET A 1 9.70 -9.41 -1.92
N LYS A 2 8.90 -10.12 -2.72
CA LYS A 2 9.46 -10.87 -3.87
C LYS A 2 9.85 -9.91 -4.98
N ASN A 3 11.08 -10.03 -5.51
CA ASN A 3 11.54 -9.17 -6.61
C ASN A 3 10.66 -9.40 -7.85
N ALA A 4 10.44 -8.35 -8.65
CA ALA A 4 9.62 -8.45 -9.87
C ALA A 4 10.15 -9.54 -10.83
N ASP A 5 11.45 -9.79 -10.78
CA ASP A 5 12.13 -10.76 -11.64
C ASP A 5 12.02 -12.22 -11.19
N THR A 6 11.33 -12.50 -10.08
CA THR A 6 10.88 -13.86 -9.73
C THR A 6 9.47 -14.17 -10.25
N LEU A 7 8.85 -13.27 -11.04
CA LEU A 7 7.49 -13.45 -11.57
C LEU A 7 7.50 -14.02 -13.00
N LYS A 8 6.43 -14.75 -13.37
CA LYS A 8 6.19 -15.19 -14.77
C LYS A 8 6.15 -13.97 -15.72
N PRO A 9 6.65 -14.06 -16.97
CA PRO A 9 6.76 -12.90 -17.88
C PRO A 9 5.44 -12.14 -18.12
N SER A 10 4.32 -12.85 -18.23
CA SER A 10 2.98 -12.26 -18.36
C SER A 10 2.59 -11.43 -17.14
N LEU A 11 2.94 -11.88 -15.92
CA LEU A 11 2.74 -11.14 -14.68
C LEU A 11 3.67 -9.93 -14.58
N ARG A 12 4.93 -10.02 -15.06
CA ARG A 12 5.81 -8.84 -15.19
C ARG A 12 5.23 -7.80 -16.15
N LYS A 13 4.70 -8.22 -17.32
CA LYS A 13 4.04 -7.32 -18.29
C LYS A 13 2.78 -6.68 -17.72
N ARG A 14 1.98 -7.43 -16.94
CA ARG A 14 0.84 -6.87 -16.17
C ARG A 14 1.33 -5.85 -15.15
N GLN A 15 2.32 -6.19 -14.32
CA GLN A 15 2.82 -5.29 -13.28
C GLN A 15 3.43 -4.00 -13.85
N LYS A 16 4.19 -4.05 -14.95
CA LYS A 16 4.70 -2.84 -15.62
C LYS A 16 3.58 -1.91 -16.12
N ARG A 17 2.42 -2.46 -16.54
CA ARG A 17 1.24 -1.64 -16.89
C ARG A 17 0.59 -1.00 -15.66
N ARG A 18 0.50 -1.74 -14.55
CA ARG A 18 0.02 -1.24 -13.24
C ARG A 18 0.88 -0.09 -12.74
N ASP A 19 2.19 -0.28 -12.75
CA ASP A 19 3.18 0.74 -12.32
C ASP A 19 3.14 2.03 -13.16
N LYS A 20 2.60 2.00 -14.39
CA LYS A 20 2.38 3.21 -15.21
C LYS A 20 1.13 3.98 -14.78
N ARG A 21 0.10 3.29 -14.26
CA ARG A 21 -1.22 3.85 -13.89
C ARG A 21 -1.37 3.92 -12.36
N MET A 22 -0.30 4.31 -11.65
CA MET A 22 -0.24 4.22 -10.18
C MET A 22 -1.39 4.93 -9.46
N HIS A 23 -1.78 6.14 -9.89
CA HIS A 23 -2.90 6.87 -9.28
C HIS A 23 -4.22 6.11 -9.44
N GLU A 24 -4.43 5.44 -10.59
CA GLU A 24 -5.62 4.60 -10.83
C GLU A 24 -5.57 3.25 -10.09
N GLU A 25 -4.38 2.78 -9.72
CA GLU A 25 -4.22 1.60 -8.85
C GLU A 25 -4.34 1.94 -7.36
N LEU A 26 -4.22 3.22 -6.99
CA LEU A 26 -4.38 3.79 -5.64
C LEU A 26 -5.81 4.32 -5.41
N ILE A 27 -6.80 3.76 -6.12
CA ILE A 27 -8.22 4.02 -5.88
C ILE A 27 -8.70 3.22 -4.66
N GLU A 28 -9.58 3.84 -3.86
CA GLU A 28 -10.31 3.21 -2.76
C GLU A 28 -10.92 1.86 -3.17
N CYS A 29 -10.40 0.73 -2.67
CA CYS A 29 -11.01 -0.58 -2.87
C CYS A 29 -12.24 -0.68 -1.95
N TYR A 30 -13.39 -0.32 -2.50
CA TYR A 30 -14.53 0.18 -1.74
C TYR A 30 -15.44 -0.93 -1.13
N ARG A 31 -14.86 -1.98 -0.50
CA ARG A 31 -15.52 -3.10 0.22
C ARG A 31 -14.54 -3.92 1.08
N VAL A 32 -14.89 -4.18 2.34
CA VAL A 32 -14.18 -5.12 3.23
C VAL A 32 -14.54 -6.59 2.91
N GLY A 33 -13.72 -7.54 3.35
CA GLY A 33 -13.92 -8.98 3.18
C GLY A 33 -13.38 -9.55 1.86
N GLY A 34 -13.07 -8.67 0.89
CA GLY A 34 -12.48 -9.00 -0.41
C GLY A 34 -11.01 -9.43 -0.36
N ARG A 35 -10.65 -10.43 0.45
CA ARG A 35 -9.34 -11.11 0.35
C ARG A 35 -9.13 -11.57 -1.10
N TRP A 36 -7.89 -11.54 -1.59
CA TRP A 36 -7.53 -12.02 -2.94
C TRP A 36 -7.61 -13.55 -3.00
N GLN A 37 -8.83 -14.09 -3.01
CA GLN A 37 -9.11 -15.51 -3.01
C GLN A 37 -8.76 -16.12 -4.38
N GLY A 38 -7.63 -16.81 -4.46
CA GLY A 38 -7.24 -17.55 -5.66
C GLY A 38 -8.30 -18.58 -6.04
N ASN A 39 -8.85 -18.44 -7.25
CA ASN A 39 -9.75 -19.38 -7.94
C ASN A 39 -10.93 -19.98 -7.13
N LYS A 40 -11.43 -19.31 -6.09
CA LYS A 40 -12.76 -19.67 -5.54
C LYS A 40 -13.85 -19.20 -6.52
N ARG A 41 -14.54 -20.16 -7.14
CA ARG A 41 -15.63 -19.91 -8.09
C ARG A 41 -16.72 -19.05 -7.43
N LYS A 42 -17.16 -18.00 -8.12
CA LYS A 42 -18.17 -17.04 -7.65
C LYS A 42 -19.51 -17.76 -7.42
N GLY A 43 -19.98 -17.81 -6.18
CA GLY A 43 -21.32 -18.30 -5.82
C GLY A 43 -21.39 -19.58 -4.97
N TYR A 44 -20.26 -20.22 -4.62
CA TYR A 44 -20.31 -21.46 -3.84
C TYR A 44 -20.31 -21.21 -2.33
N ASP A 45 -21.49 -21.28 -1.71
CA ASP A 45 -21.58 -21.67 -0.30
C ASP A 45 -21.50 -23.19 -0.14
N LYS A 46 -21.15 -23.65 1.07
CA LYS A 46 -21.30 -25.06 1.46
C LYS A 46 -22.36 -25.28 2.54
N SER A 47 -22.81 -24.22 3.22
CA SER A 47 -23.80 -24.30 4.30
C SER A 47 -25.23 -24.66 3.83
N HIS A 48 -25.51 -24.59 2.53
CA HIS A 48 -26.81 -24.93 1.93
C HIS A 48 -26.82 -26.27 1.18
N ALA A 49 -25.83 -27.14 1.37
CA ALA A 49 -25.71 -28.40 0.65
C ALA A 49 -26.79 -29.46 0.98
N ASN A 50 -27.56 -29.25 2.06
CA ASN A 50 -28.42 -30.29 2.65
C ASN A 50 -29.92 -30.17 2.28
N ASN A 51 -30.34 -29.17 1.51
CA ASN A 51 -31.72 -29.07 1.01
C ASN A 51 -31.76 -28.35 -0.36
N PRO A 52 -32.11 -29.04 -1.46
CA PRO A 52 -32.08 -28.45 -2.80
C PRO A 52 -33.25 -27.51 -3.09
N ASP A 53 -34.40 -27.68 -2.44
CA ASP A 53 -35.62 -26.92 -2.75
C ASP A 53 -35.59 -25.50 -2.19
N ASN A 54 -34.81 -25.26 -1.13
CA ASN A 54 -34.69 -23.97 -0.46
C ASN A 54 -33.67 -23.01 -1.13
N TYR A 55 -33.35 -23.23 -2.41
CA TYR A 55 -32.27 -22.53 -3.12
C TYR A 55 -32.63 -21.07 -3.44
N ARG A 56 -32.04 -20.11 -2.72
CA ARG A 56 -32.09 -18.68 -3.08
C ARG A 56 -31.27 -18.41 -4.36
N LYS A 57 -31.90 -18.62 -5.52
CA LYS A 57 -31.32 -18.48 -6.87
C LYS A 57 -30.64 -17.12 -7.17
N LYS A 58 -30.86 -16.10 -6.33
CA LYS A 58 -30.14 -14.81 -6.35
C LYS A 58 -29.90 -14.34 -4.92
N GLU A 59 -28.63 -14.29 -4.49
CA GLU A 59 -28.23 -13.64 -3.23
C GLU A 59 -27.70 -12.22 -3.46
N GLY A 60 -28.05 -11.30 -2.56
CA GLY A 60 -27.49 -9.95 -2.55
C GLY A 60 -26.07 -9.94 -1.98
N ILE A 61 -25.10 -9.40 -2.74
CA ILE A 61 -23.66 -9.35 -2.37
C ILE A 61 -23.42 -8.81 -0.95
N LYS A 62 -24.24 -7.86 -0.48
CA LYS A 62 -24.17 -7.28 0.88
C LYS A 62 -24.21 -8.34 1.99
N LEU A 63 -24.98 -9.42 1.81
CA LEU A 63 -25.20 -10.47 2.81
C LEU A 63 -23.90 -11.22 3.16
N ARG A 64 -23.03 -11.46 2.16
CA ARG A 64 -21.74 -12.14 2.31
C ARG A 64 -20.59 -11.22 2.75
N SER A 65 -20.78 -9.90 2.70
CA SER A 65 -19.74 -8.90 2.99
C SER A 65 -19.98 -8.13 4.30
N GLY A 66 -20.79 -8.67 5.21
CA GLY A 66 -20.99 -8.13 6.57
C GLY A 66 -21.59 -6.72 6.64
N GLY A 67 -22.24 -6.24 5.56
CA GLY A 67 -22.81 -4.88 5.46
C GLY A 67 -21.77 -3.74 5.33
N THR A 68 -20.70 -3.75 6.11
CA THR A 68 -19.77 -2.62 6.27
C THR A 68 -18.90 -2.34 5.04
N LYS A 69 -18.92 -1.08 4.58
CA LYS A 69 -18.25 -0.60 3.36
C LYS A 69 -17.06 0.33 3.66
N CYS A 70 -16.01 -0.16 4.33
CA CYS A 70 -14.80 0.65 4.51
C CYS A 70 -14.13 0.97 3.17
N GLN A 71 -13.50 2.14 3.12
CA GLN A 71 -12.48 2.49 2.14
C GLN A 71 -11.22 1.68 2.47
N THR A 72 -10.47 1.23 1.47
CA THR A 72 -9.25 0.45 1.69
C THR A 72 -8.32 0.63 0.50
N ASP A 73 -7.20 1.33 0.68
CA ASP A 73 -6.35 1.68 -0.43
C ASP A 73 -5.37 0.57 -0.81
N ASN A 74 -5.17 0.36 -2.10
CA ASN A 74 -4.16 -0.57 -2.61
C ASN A 74 -2.79 0.11 -2.62
N LEU A 75 -2.13 0.19 -1.46
CA LEU A 75 -0.87 0.94 -1.27
C LEU A 75 0.39 0.21 -1.80
N GLN A 76 0.25 -1.00 -2.35
CA GLN A 76 1.37 -1.78 -2.90
C GLN A 76 2.11 -1.13 -4.09
N PRO A 77 1.47 -0.41 -5.03
CA PRO A 77 2.17 0.33 -6.08
C PRO A 77 3.06 1.41 -5.48
N LEU A 78 2.54 2.21 -4.55
CA LEU A 78 3.27 3.28 -3.87
C LEU A 78 4.50 2.74 -3.11
N LEU A 79 4.32 1.74 -2.26
CA LEU A 79 5.40 1.10 -1.50
C LEU A 79 6.51 0.53 -2.42
N ARG A 80 6.14 0.00 -3.59
CA ARG A 80 7.10 -0.51 -4.59
C ARG A 80 7.79 0.60 -5.38
N PHE A 81 7.12 1.73 -5.64
CA PHE A 81 7.74 2.89 -6.25
C PHE A 81 8.78 3.53 -5.30
N LEU A 82 8.46 3.64 -4.01
CA LEU A 82 9.39 4.12 -2.99
C LEU A 82 10.60 3.18 -2.89
N ALA A 83 10.39 1.87 -2.77
CA ALA A 83 11.47 0.87 -2.74
C ALA A 83 12.36 0.89 -4.00
N LYS A 84 11.81 1.17 -5.19
CA LYS A 84 12.59 1.31 -6.44
C LYS A 84 13.43 2.61 -6.50
N ASN A 85 13.17 3.56 -5.61
CA ASN A 85 13.85 4.86 -5.56
C ASN A 85 14.68 5.05 -4.28
N GLU A 86 14.86 3.99 -3.49
CA GLU A 86 15.82 3.96 -2.40
C GLU A 86 17.23 4.35 -2.88
N GLY A 87 17.96 5.13 -2.07
CA GLY A 87 19.26 5.72 -2.38
C GLY A 87 19.21 7.01 -3.24
N LYS A 88 18.06 7.41 -3.79
CA LYS A 88 17.95 8.60 -4.65
C LYS A 88 17.53 9.84 -3.85
N PHE A 89 17.96 11.02 -4.30
CA PHE A 89 17.55 12.31 -3.74
C PHE A 89 16.02 12.46 -3.74
N TRP A 90 15.44 12.68 -2.55
CA TRP A 90 14.00 12.76 -2.33
C TRP A 90 13.33 13.80 -3.24
N ASN A 91 13.94 14.98 -3.41
CA ASN A 91 13.38 16.05 -4.24
C ASN A 91 13.11 15.59 -5.69
N LYS A 92 14.00 14.77 -6.27
CA LYS A 92 13.80 14.19 -7.62
C LYS A 92 12.72 13.11 -7.65
N VAL A 93 12.56 12.36 -6.56
CA VAL A 93 11.49 11.34 -6.40
C VAL A 93 10.12 11.99 -6.22
N TYR A 94 10.04 13.05 -5.40
CA TYR A 94 8.83 13.84 -5.18
C TYR A 94 8.41 14.59 -6.45
N GLN A 95 9.35 15.22 -7.16
CA GLN A 95 9.08 15.84 -8.47
C GLN A 95 8.52 14.81 -9.48
N GLN A 96 9.07 13.59 -9.52
CA GLN A 96 8.56 12.51 -10.37
C GLN A 96 7.16 12.01 -9.94
N LEU A 97 6.74 12.19 -8.69
CA LEU A 97 5.37 11.91 -8.25
C LEU A 97 4.41 13.01 -8.72
N CYS A 98 4.74 14.29 -8.50
CA CYS A 98 3.96 15.43 -8.97
C CYS A 98 3.80 15.45 -10.50
N GLN A 99 4.82 15.03 -11.26
CA GLN A 99 4.73 14.90 -12.72
C GLN A 99 3.79 13.77 -13.21
N ARG A 100 3.27 12.92 -12.32
CA ARG A 100 2.42 11.76 -12.66
C ARG A 100 1.02 11.83 -12.07
N MET A 101 0.78 12.77 -11.15
CA MET A 101 -0.40 12.85 -10.31
C MET A 101 -0.60 14.33 -9.96
N ASP A 102 -1.69 14.94 -10.41
CA ASP A 102 -2.02 16.30 -10.00
C ASP A 102 -2.33 16.33 -8.50
N LYS A 103 -1.51 17.04 -7.73
CA LYS A 103 -1.64 17.22 -6.28
C LYS A 103 -2.93 17.97 -5.91
N ASN A 104 -3.52 18.75 -6.82
CA ASN A 104 -4.73 19.52 -6.53
C ASN A 104 -5.99 18.64 -6.63
N SER A 105 -6.00 17.60 -7.46
CA SER A 105 -7.07 16.61 -7.53
C SER A 105 -7.25 15.82 -6.21
N VAL A 106 -8.48 15.49 -5.84
CA VAL A 106 -8.82 14.74 -4.61
C VAL A 106 -8.05 13.43 -4.49
N LEU A 107 -7.97 12.66 -5.59
CA LEU A 107 -7.20 11.42 -5.66
C LEU A 107 -5.69 11.65 -5.50
N GLY A 108 -5.17 12.77 -6.00
CA GLY A 108 -3.78 13.18 -5.79
C GLY A 108 -3.51 13.55 -4.34
N GLN A 109 -4.35 14.37 -3.71
CA GLN A 109 -4.25 14.75 -2.30
C GLN A 109 -4.19 13.50 -1.40
N HIS A 110 -5.16 12.59 -1.55
CA HIS A 110 -5.21 11.30 -0.84
C HIS A 110 -3.92 10.48 -0.99
N VAL A 111 -3.35 10.41 -2.20
CA VAL A 111 -2.07 9.73 -2.42
C VAL A 111 -0.88 10.47 -1.78
N PHE A 112 -0.91 11.80 -1.70
CA PHE A 112 0.11 12.59 -1.00
C PHE A 112 0.02 12.51 0.53
N ASP A 113 -1.17 12.26 1.08
CA ASP A 113 -1.34 11.91 2.50
C ASP A 113 -0.71 10.54 2.78
N HIS A 114 -1.04 9.51 1.98
CA HIS A 114 -0.38 8.20 2.07
C HIS A 114 1.15 8.25 1.86
N ILE A 115 1.67 9.16 1.02
CA ILE A 115 3.11 9.41 0.91
C ILE A 115 3.70 9.93 2.23
N SER A 116 2.96 10.78 2.94
CA SER A 116 3.39 11.37 4.21
C SER A 116 3.41 10.34 5.35
N ASP A 117 2.50 9.35 5.32
CA ASP A 117 2.48 8.21 6.25
C ASP A 117 3.62 7.20 6.01
N PHE A 118 4.18 7.15 4.79
CA PHE A 118 5.28 6.22 4.44
C PHE A 118 6.67 6.87 4.38
N VAL A 119 6.79 8.20 4.26
CA VAL A 119 8.05 8.90 4.04
C VAL A 119 8.23 10.06 5.02
N HIS A 120 8.99 9.80 6.09
CA HIS A 120 9.30 10.81 7.10
C HIS A 120 10.41 11.74 6.60
N THR A 121 10.08 13.02 6.40
CA THR A 121 11.01 14.06 5.91
C THR A 121 11.72 14.81 7.03
N LYS A 122 11.07 15.01 8.17
CA LYS A 122 11.61 15.66 9.37
C LYS A 122 12.15 14.60 10.33
N VAL A 123 13.43 14.25 10.18
CA VAL A 123 14.07 13.10 10.84
C VAL A 123 15.46 13.45 11.38
N SER A 124 15.68 13.12 12.66
CA SER A 124 17.00 13.12 13.32
C SER A 124 17.60 11.71 13.31
N ILE A 125 18.93 11.62 13.39
CA ILE A 125 19.65 10.37 13.60
C ILE A 125 20.52 10.52 14.84
N GLU A 126 20.16 9.80 15.91
CA GLU A 126 20.72 9.95 17.26
C GLU A 126 21.02 8.55 17.81
N ASN A 127 22.25 8.31 18.28
CA ASN A 127 22.70 7.00 18.81
C ASN A 127 22.38 5.80 17.89
N GLY A 128 22.47 6.00 16.57
CA GLY A 128 22.12 4.99 15.54
C GLY A 128 20.62 4.73 15.36
N LYS A 129 19.76 5.35 16.17
CA LYS A 129 18.31 5.36 16.00
C LYS A 129 17.88 6.45 15.02
N ILE A 130 16.75 6.21 14.36
CA ILE A 130 16.14 7.13 13.41
C ILE A 130 14.89 7.69 14.09
N LEU A 131 14.89 8.97 14.44
CA LEU A 131 13.81 9.62 15.19
C LEU A 131 13.02 10.55 14.27
N SER A 132 11.70 10.45 14.24
CA SER A 132 10.83 11.41 13.55
C SER A 132 9.97 12.19 14.53
N VAL A 133 9.66 13.45 14.23
CA VAL A 133 8.66 14.21 14.98
C VAL A 133 7.25 13.78 14.55
N GLY A 134 6.42 13.38 15.50
CA GLY A 134 5.03 12.97 15.26
C GLY A 134 4.12 14.14 14.84
N LYS A 135 3.00 13.83 14.19
CA LYS A 135 1.99 14.83 13.75
C LYS A 135 1.44 15.68 14.92
N TRP A 136 1.43 15.11 16.13
CA TRP A 136 0.98 15.74 17.37
C TRP A 136 2.13 16.14 18.30
N GLY A 137 3.36 16.24 17.76
CA GLY A 137 4.58 16.41 18.55
C GLY A 137 5.20 15.08 19.02
N GLY A 138 6.23 15.19 19.85
CA GLY A 138 7.03 14.06 20.34
C GLY A 138 7.98 13.45 19.31
N GLN A 139 9.17 13.02 19.74
CA GLN A 139 10.07 12.20 18.92
C GLN A 139 9.70 10.71 19.05
N ASN A 140 9.58 10.02 17.92
CA ASN A 140 9.28 8.59 17.86
C ASN A 140 10.33 7.84 17.05
N GLU A 141 10.77 6.66 17.52
CA GLU A 141 11.73 5.81 16.81
C GLU A 141 11.06 5.12 15.60
N LEU A 142 11.53 5.46 14.40
CA LEU A 142 11.00 4.89 13.16
C LEU A 142 11.29 3.39 13.08
N THR A 143 10.22 2.61 12.99
CA THR A 143 10.26 1.15 13.08
C THR A 143 9.33 0.52 12.04
N SER A 144 9.91 -0.26 11.13
CA SER A 144 9.14 -0.91 10.04
C SER A 144 8.57 -2.25 10.52
N PHE A 145 7.46 -2.18 11.27
CA PHE A 145 6.69 -3.33 11.76
C PHE A 145 5.73 -3.87 10.70
N TRP A 146 4.61 -3.17 10.44
CA TRP A 146 3.51 -3.66 9.60
C TRP A 146 3.73 -3.44 8.09
N HIS A 147 4.42 -2.37 7.73
CA HIS A 147 4.73 -1.98 6.35
C HIS A 147 6.16 -1.46 6.23
N PRO A 148 6.75 -1.40 5.02
CA PRO A 148 7.94 -0.61 4.77
C PRO A 148 7.73 0.84 5.24
N VAL A 149 8.69 1.38 5.97
CA VAL A 149 8.78 2.79 6.34
C VAL A 149 10.04 3.35 5.68
N PHE A 150 9.95 4.56 5.13
CA PHE A 150 11.06 5.26 4.51
C PHE A 150 11.29 6.59 5.23
N TYR A 151 12.49 7.12 5.10
CA TYR A 151 12.87 8.43 5.62
C TYR A 151 13.77 9.16 4.64
N VAL A 152 13.79 10.48 4.74
CA VAL A 152 14.80 11.29 4.05
C VAL A 152 16.00 11.45 4.98
N HIS A 153 17.19 11.05 4.52
CA HIS A 153 18.40 11.19 5.31
C HIS A 153 18.73 12.69 5.50
N PRO A 154 18.86 13.20 6.75
CA PRO A 154 18.90 14.64 7.01
C PRO A 154 20.05 15.38 6.33
N LYS A 155 21.25 14.78 6.22
CA LYS A 155 22.40 15.41 5.55
C LYS A 155 22.41 15.26 4.01
N SER A 156 22.20 14.05 3.46
CA SER A 156 22.29 13.80 2.01
C SER A 156 21.00 14.03 1.22
N GLY A 157 19.85 14.20 1.88
CA GLY A 157 18.55 14.37 1.21
C GLY A 157 18.08 13.13 0.44
N GLN A 158 18.69 11.96 0.66
CA GLN A 158 18.35 10.71 -0.03
C GLN A 158 17.19 9.98 0.66
N LEU A 159 16.31 9.37 -0.13
CA LEU A 159 15.27 8.45 0.34
C LEU A 159 15.92 7.12 0.75
N LEU A 160 15.86 6.79 2.03
CA LEU A 160 16.38 5.53 2.59
C LEU A 160 15.24 4.74 3.24
N LYS A 161 15.36 3.41 3.30
CA LYS A 161 14.38 2.56 3.98
C LYS A 161 14.80 2.30 5.43
N VAL A 162 13.84 2.31 6.34
CA VAL A 162 14.01 1.84 7.71
C VAL A 162 14.24 0.32 7.71
N LYS A 163 15.29 -0.14 8.40
CA LYS A 163 15.56 -1.58 8.56
C LYS A 163 14.41 -2.21 9.36
N ASN A 164 13.82 -3.27 8.83
CA ASN A 164 12.79 -4.04 9.54
C ASN A 164 13.39 -4.69 10.79
N LYS A 165 12.92 -4.29 11.99
CA LYS A 165 13.07 -5.12 13.20
C LYS A 165 12.25 -6.37 12.97
N ARG A 166 12.91 -7.49 12.63
CA ARG A 166 12.26 -8.80 12.59
C ARG A 166 11.85 -9.14 14.01
N ILE A 167 10.55 -9.18 14.26
CA ILE A 167 10.03 -9.90 15.42
C ILE A 167 10.32 -11.38 15.14
N ILE A 168 11.17 -11.98 15.98
CA ILE A 168 11.28 -13.43 16.07
C ILE A 168 10.12 -13.85 16.96
N ILE A 169 9.24 -14.70 16.41
CA ILE A 169 8.12 -15.35 17.08
C ILE A 169 8.38 -16.84 16.97
#